data_AF-A0A397AW92-F1
#
_entry.id   AF-A0A397AW92-F1
#
_cell.length_a   1.000
_cell.length_b   1.000
_cell.length_c   1.000
_cell.angle_alpha   90.00
_cell.angle_beta   90.00
_cell.angle_gamma   90.00
#
_symmetry.space_group_name_H-M   'P 1'
#
loop_
_entity.id
_entity.type
_entity.pdbx_description
1 polymer ?
#
loop_
_entity_poly.entity_id
_entity_poly.type
_entity_poly.pdbx_seq_one_letter_code
_entity_poly.pdbx_strand_id
1 'polypeptide(L)'
;MNTIQSMAKVRRSSAYAYVLRRSLGEVPPREYVEDIYAEGSRQLGVNQKKVIHRQGMNVWHMDLDPVEHQFLLVGAGTGALYIFDVSVFDTVPLPEDSSSIKPMCMVKPLKRPRDVRTFDAAYTQNLPGHAGGITAVQWYPVDNGMFVTGSQDKTVKLWDANEMEVASAFCLHDVVHAASFSPCGTSLLAVGTDHADVRLCDVVIGASTHRLLGHRAAVRCVAWSRTDEFHLATGAADGTIRLWGTYKTCTYSRSLQSCIKGR
;
A
#
# COMPACT_ATOMS: atom_id res chain seq x y z
N MET A 1 -17.00 -47.01 -29.36
CA MET A 1 -17.90 -45.85 -29.16
C MET A 1 -18.01 -45.57 -27.66
N ASN A 2 -17.76 -44.31 -27.29
CA ASN A 2 -18.12 -43.63 -26.04
C ASN A 2 -17.24 -43.81 -24.79
N THR A 3 -16.11 -43.10 -24.83
CA THR A 3 -15.71 -42.00 -23.92
C THR A 3 -16.64 -41.71 -22.73
N ILE A 4 -16.10 -41.77 -21.50
CA ILE A 4 -16.63 -41.04 -20.33
C ILE A 4 -15.63 -39.93 -20.01
N GLN A 5 -15.95 -38.72 -20.43
CA GLN A 5 -15.30 -37.48 -20.00
C GLN A 5 -15.95 -36.96 -18.72
N SER A 6 -15.08 -36.57 -17.78
CA SER A 6 -15.18 -35.45 -16.84
C SER A 6 -16.47 -35.23 -16.03
N MET A 7 -16.32 -35.32 -14.71
CA MET A 7 -16.81 -34.26 -13.83
C MET A 7 -15.59 -33.56 -13.23
N ALA A 8 -15.25 -32.41 -13.81
CA ALA A 8 -14.32 -31.47 -13.22
C ALA A 8 -14.86 -31.06 -11.84
N LYS A 9 -14.12 -31.41 -10.78
CA LYS A 9 -14.36 -30.95 -9.42
C LYS A 9 -14.34 -29.42 -9.47
N VAL A 10 -15.50 -28.79 -9.29
CA VAL A 10 -15.64 -27.33 -9.18
C VAL A 10 -14.63 -26.85 -8.14
N ARG A 11 -13.60 -26.13 -8.59
CA ARG A 11 -12.68 -25.41 -7.70
C ARG A 11 -13.53 -24.41 -6.93
N ARG A 12 -13.86 -24.70 -5.68
CA ARG A 12 -14.35 -23.68 -4.75
C ARG A 12 -13.30 -22.57 -4.76
N SER A 13 -13.68 -21.37 -5.17
CA SER A 13 -12.83 -20.19 -5.05
C SER A 13 -12.63 -19.92 -3.57
N SER A 14 -11.53 -20.42 -3.02
CA SER A 14 -11.11 -20.08 -1.66
C SER A 14 -10.73 -18.60 -1.67
N ALA A 15 -11.55 -17.75 -1.05
CA ALA A 15 -11.14 -16.39 -0.73
C ALA A 15 -10.20 -16.46 0.47
N TYR A 16 -9.01 -15.86 0.34
CA TYR A 16 -8.00 -15.79 1.39
C TYR A 16 -8.01 -14.38 1.98
N ALA A 17 -8.03 -14.29 3.31
CA ALA A 17 -7.74 -13.05 4.02
C ALA A 17 -6.42 -13.21 4.77
N TYR A 18 -5.45 -12.37 4.41
CA TYR A 18 -4.17 -12.28 5.10
C TYR A 18 -4.30 -11.27 6.23
N VAL A 19 -4.02 -11.70 7.46
CA VAL A 19 -4.08 -10.82 8.63
C VAL A 19 -2.69 -10.77 9.25
N LEU A 20 -1.99 -9.66 9.05
CA LEU A 20 -0.77 -9.37 9.79
C LEU A 20 -1.12 -8.70 11.12
N ARG A 21 -0.68 -9.29 12.22
CA ARG A 21 -0.96 -8.78 13.56
C ARG A 21 0.34 -8.31 14.23
N ARG A 22 0.31 -7.07 14.72
CA ARG A 22 1.33 -6.53 15.62
C ARG A 22 1.28 -7.25 16.97
N SER A 23 2.39 -7.83 17.44
CA SER A 23 2.58 -8.10 18.87
C SER A 23 3.11 -6.84 19.54
N LEU A 24 2.51 -6.48 20.67
CA LEU A 24 3.02 -5.46 21.60
C LEU A 24 3.55 -6.10 22.89
N GLY A 25 3.89 -7.40 22.88
CA GLY A 25 4.40 -8.14 24.04
C GLY A 25 4.67 -9.62 23.74
N GLU A 26 5.22 -10.34 24.71
CA GLU A 26 5.28 -11.81 24.68
C GLU A 26 3.86 -12.37 24.80
N VAL A 27 3.17 -12.52 23.67
CA VAL A 27 1.91 -13.25 23.64
C VAL A 27 2.29 -14.74 23.65
N PRO A 28 1.98 -15.50 24.71
CA PRO A 28 2.24 -16.93 24.70
C PRO A 28 1.50 -17.57 23.51
N PRO A 29 2.09 -18.57 22.82
CA PRO A 29 1.55 -19.17 21.59
C PRO A 29 0.15 -19.80 21.70
N ARG A 30 -0.51 -19.72 22.85
CA ARG A 30 -1.79 -20.39 23.15
C ARG A 30 -2.91 -19.46 23.58
N GLU A 31 -2.64 -18.18 23.79
CA GLU A 31 -3.64 -17.18 24.19
C GLU A 31 -3.94 -16.24 23.01
N TYR A 32 -4.23 -16.85 21.85
CA TYR A 32 -4.76 -16.11 20.73
C TYR A 32 -6.24 -15.83 21.02
N VAL A 33 -6.58 -14.58 21.30
CA VAL A 33 -7.98 -14.12 21.29
C VAL A 33 -8.54 -14.37 19.88
N GLU A 34 -9.34 -15.44 19.75
CA GLU A 34 -10.02 -15.83 18.50
C GLU A 34 -11.22 -14.91 18.17
N ASP A 35 -11.62 -14.08 19.13
CA ASP A 35 -12.88 -13.34 19.10
C ASP A 35 -12.69 -11.85 18.77
N ILE A 36 -12.37 -11.54 17.51
CA ILE A 36 -12.81 -10.26 16.92
C ILE A 36 -13.23 -10.53 15.48
N TYR A 37 -14.41 -11.14 15.31
CA TYR A 37 -15.12 -11.07 14.05
C TYR A 37 -15.86 -9.73 13.97
N ALA A 38 -15.62 -8.95 12.92
CA ALA A 38 -16.70 -8.14 12.37
C ALA A 38 -17.66 -9.12 11.68
N GLU A 39 -18.95 -9.10 12.00
CA GLU A 39 -19.98 -10.01 11.45
C GLU A 39 -19.91 -10.18 9.92
N GLY A 40 -19.43 -9.15 9.19
CA GLY A 40 -19.23 -9.20 7.75
C GLY A 40 -18.28 -10.29 7.25
N SER A 41 -17.23 -10.66 8.00
CA SER A 41 -16.29 -11.69 7.55
C SER A 41 -16.90 -13.10 7.57
N ARG A 42 -17.87 -13.36 8.46
CA ARG A 42 -18.62 -14.64 8.46
C ARG A 42 -19.55 -14.75 7.27
N GLN A 43 -20.17 -13.64 6.86
CA GLN A 43 -21.07 -13.60 5.70
C GLN A 43 -20.33 -13.82 4.37
N LEU A 44 -19.05 -13.43 4.30
CA LEU A 44 -18.23 -13.55 3.09
C LEU A 44 -17.67 -14.96 2.82
N GLY A 45 -17.88 -15.94 3.73
CA GLY A 45 -17.43 -17.32 3.51
C GLY A 45 -15.92 -17.48 3.30
N VAL A 46 -15.12 -16.57 3.89
CA VAL A 46 -13.66 -16.59 3.80
C VAL A 46 -13.15 -17.78 4.62
N ASN A 47 -12.86 -18.89 3.96
CA ASN A 47 -12.67 -20.19 4.61
C ASN A 47 -11.24 -20.45 5.10
N GLN A 48 -10.25 -19.61 4.76
CA GLN A 48 -8.86 -19.80 5.19
C GLN A 48 -8.19 -18.47 5.58
N LYS A 49 -7.82 -18.35 6.86
CA LYS A 49 -7.06 -17.24 7.44
C LYS A 49 -5.59 -17.67 7.53
N LYS A 50 -4.68 -16.85 7.01
CA LYS A 50 -3.25 -16.98 7.31
C LYS A 50 -2.81 -15.79 8.13
N VAL A 51 -2.29 -16.06 9.34
CA VAL A 51 -1.78 -15.04 10.25
C VAL A 51 -0.26 -15.08 10.22
N ILE A 52 0.34 -13.94 9.88
CA ILE A 52 1.79 -13.78 9.94
C ILE A 52 2.08 -12.95 11.18
N HIS A 53 2.89 -13.52 12.06
CA HIS A 53 3.31 -12.87 13.28
C HIS A 53 4.80 -12.61 13.26
N ARG A 54 5.20 -11.35 13.40
CA ARG A 54 6.61 -11.00 13.55
C ARG A 54 6.78 -9.97 14.64
N GLN A 55 7.55 -10.34 15.66
CA GLN A 55 7.90 -9.40 16.73
C GLN A 55 8.63 -8.18 16.14
N GLY A 56 8.28 -7.00 16.65
CA GLY A 56 8.84 -5.72 16.20
C GLY A 56 8.31 -5.20 14.85
N MET A 57 7.36 -5.89 14.21
CA MET A 57 6.77 -5.46 12.94
C MET A 57 5.42 -4.76 13.18
N ASN A 58 5.46 -3.43 13.33
CA ASN A 58 4.27 -2.60 13.39
C ASN A 58 3.79 -2.29 11.97
N VAL A 59 2.90 -3.11 11.42
CA VAL A 59 2.39 -2.93 10.06
C VAL A 59 1.44 -1.76 10.00
N TRP A 60 1.68 -0.84 9.06
CA TRP A 60 0.84 0.34 8.85
C TRP A 60 0.06 0.26 7.55
N HIS A 61 0.66 -0.33 6.51
CA HIS A 61 -0.02 -0.58 5.26
C HIS A 61 0.51 -1.85 4.59
N MET A 62 -0.33 -2.50 3.79
CA MET A 62 0.04 -3.65 2.97
C MET A 62 -0.69 -3.59 1.64
N ASP A 63 -0.09 -4.15 0.60
CA ASP A 63 -0.73 -4.31 -0.70
C ASP A 63 -0.32 -5.64 -1.33
N LEU A 64 -1.27 -6.27 -2.02
CA LEU A 64 -1.05 -7.53 -2.72
C LEU A 64 -0.77 -7.21 -4.19
N ASP A 65 0.19 -7.92 -4.75
CA ASP A 65 0.46 -7.94 -6.18
C ASP A 65 -0.86 -8.06 -6.97
N PRO A 66 -1.17 -7.12 -7.87
CA PRO A 66 -2.45 -7.05 -8.54
C PRO A 66 -2.60 -8.05 -9.70
N VAL A 67 -1.51 -8.60 -10.24
CA VAL A 67 -1.52 -9.46 -11.43
C VAL A 67 -1.56 -10.93 -11.04
N GLU A 68 -0.58 -11.39 -10.26
CA GLU A 68 -0.41 -12.81 -9.94
C GLU A 68 -0.78 -13.13 -8.50
N HIS A 69 -0.98 -12.09 -7.67
CA HIS A 69 -1.24 -12.23 -6.23
C HIS A 69 -0.15 -13.04 -5.51
N GLN A 70 1.07 -13.05 -6.06
CA GLN A 70 2.18 -13.83 -5.53
C GLN A 70 2.96 -13.07 -4.45
N PHE A 71 3.07 -11.75 -4.56
CA PHE A 71 3.89 -10.95 -3.66
C PHE A 71 3.06 -10.05 -2.77
N LEU A 72 3.32 -10.10 -1.46
CA LEU A 72 2.71 -9.23 -0.46
C LEU A 72 3.73 -8.17 -0.02
N LEU A 73 3.41 -6.91 -0.33
CA LEU A 73 4.19 -5.73 0.07
C LEU A 73 3.69 -5.22 1.42
N VAL A 74 4.61 -4.97 2.35
CA VAL A 74 4.27 -4.55 3.72
C VAL A 74 5.16 -3.39 4.15
N GLY A 75 4.54 -2.26 4.47
CA GLY A 75 5.17 -1.09 5.07
C GLY A 75 5.04 -1.10 6.59
N ALA A 76 6.15 -0.92 7.29
CA ALA A 76 6.17 -0.85 8.74
C ALA A 76 6.41 0.56 9.28
N GLY A 77 5.84 0.83 10.46
CA GLY A 77 6.01 2.09 11.18
C GLY A 77 7.44 2.39 11.64
N THR A 78 8.37 1.44 11.52
CA THR A 78 9.80 1.66 11.77
C THR A 78 10.55 2.24 10.55
N GLY A 79 9.91 2.30 9.37
CA GLY A 79 10.55 2.64 8.10
C GLY A 79 11.09 1.44 7.33
N ALA A 80 10.86 0.23 7.83
CA ALA A 80 11.23 -1.01 7.15
C ALA A 80 10.16 -1.38 6.11
N LEU A 81 10.63 -1.84 4.95
CA LEU A 81 9.80 -2.41 3.89
C LEU A 81 10.05 -3.92 3.80
N TYR A 82 8.98 -4.69 3.65
CA TYR A 82 9.05 -6.14 3.51
C TYR A 82 8.28 -6.60 2.29
N ILE A 83 8.85 -7.53 1.55
CA ILE A 83 8.16 -8.27 0.47
C ILE A 83 8.15 -9.74 0.86
N PHE A 84 6.97 -10.33 0.85
CA PHE A 84 6.78 -11.75 1.11
C PHE A 84 6.29 -12.46 -0.14
N ASP A 85 6.79 -13.68 -0.35
CA ASP A 85 6.15 -14.62 -1.25
C ASP A 85 4.96 -15.26 -0.55
N VAL A 86 3.78 -15.15 -1.15
CA VAL A 86 2.54 -15.68 -0.62
C VAL A 86 2.52 -17.21 -0.64
N SER A 87 3.22 -17.84 -1.59
CA SER A 87 3.29 -19.30 -1.70
C SER A 87 3.96 -19.95 -0.48
N VAL A 88 4.91 -19.25 0.15
CA VAL A 88 5.57 -19.71 1.38
C VAL A 88 4.57 -19.83 2.53
N PHE A 89 3.45 -19.10 2.47
CA PHE A 89 2.43 -19.21 3.50
C PHE A 89 1.62 -20.52 3.41
N ASP A 90 1.65 -21.24 2.27
CA ASP A 90 1.00 -22.56 2.14
C ASP A 90 1.87 -23.72 2.62
N THR A 91 3.17 -23.51 2.76
CA THR A 91 4.13 -24.59 3.08
C THR A 91 4.35 -24.77 4.58
N VAL A 92 3.97 -23.78 5.40
CA VAL A 92 4.16 -23.80 6.86
C VAL A 92 2.86 -24.25 7.55
N PRO A 93 2.87 -25.36 8.31
CA PRO A 93 1.72 -25.75 9.13
C PRO A 93 1.45 -24.67 10.18
N LEU A 94 0.31 -23.98 10.07
CA LEU A 94 -0.21 -23.09 11.12
C LEU A 94 -0.61 -23.93 12.34
N PRO A 95 -0.46 -23.46 13.60
CA PRO A 95 -0.17 -22.09 14.03
C PRO A 95 1.23 -21.86 14.65
N GLU A 96 2.06 -22.89 14.80
CA GLU A 96 3.24 -22.84 15.69
C GLU A 96 4.46 -22.08 15.09
N ASP A 97 4.57 -21.98 13.76
CA ASP A 97 5.79 -21.49 13.10
C ASP A 97 5.62 -20.20 12.28
N SER A 98 4.53 -19.44 12.44
CA SER A 98 4.29 -18.22 11.63
C SER A 98 5.37 -17.13 11.78
N SER A 99 6.14 -17.14 12.89
CA SER A 99 7.30 -16.26 13.12
C SER A 99 8.56 -16.67 12.36
N SER A 100 8.61 -17.90 11.85
CA SER A 100 9.73 -18.40 11.04
C SER A 100 9.68 -17.91 9.60
N ILE A 101 8.53 -17.41 9.15
CA ILE A 101 8.32 -16.95 7.77
C ILE A 101 9.16 -15.70 7.54
N LYS A 102 10.25 -15.88 6.79
CA LYS A 102 11.14 -14.79 6.41
C LYS A 102 10.59 -14.06 5.19
N PRO A 103 10.70 -12.73 5.15
CA PRO A 103 10.40 -12.00 3.92
C PRO A 103 11.39 -12.43 2.84
N MET A 104 10.92 -12.46 1.59
CA MET A 104 11.78 -12.64 0.44
C MET A 104 12.80 -11.49 0.35
N CYS A 105 12.32 -10.26 0.54
CA CYS A 105 13.16 -9.08 0.56
C CYS A 105 12.82 -8.16 1.75
N MET A 106 13.84 -7.51 2.30
CA MET A 106 13.69 -6.53 3.38
C MET A 106 14.60 -5.33 3.16
N VAL A 107 14.00 -4.16 2.99
CA VAL A 107 14.74 -2.89 3.01
C VAL A 107 14.74 -2.36 4.44
N LYS A 108 15.95 -2.13 4.97
CA LYS A 108 16.14 -1.62 6.33
C LYS A 108 15.80 -0.13 6.40
N PRO A 109 15.28 0.35 7.53
CA PRO A 109 15.08 1.78 7.73
C PRO A 109 16.43 2.49 7.74
N LEU A 110 16.43 3.72 7.23
CA LEU A 110 17.60 4.58 7.26
C LEU A 110 17.93 4.92 8.70
N LYS A 111 19.19 4.67 9.08
CA LYS A 111 19.71 5.06 10.39
C LYS A 111 20.18 6.49 10.34
N ARG A 112 19.80 7.29 11.34
CA ARG A 112 20.23 8.68 11.43
C ARG A 112 21.74 8.72 11.60
N PRO A 113 22.49 9.40 10.71
CA PRO A 113 23.91 9.65 10.93
C PRO A 113 24.10 10.46 12.20
N ARG A 114 25.20 10.23 12.94
CA ARG A 114 25.47 10.91 14.22
C ARG A 114 25.57 12.43 14.06
N ASP A 115 26.00 12.89 12.89
CA ASP A 115 26.26 14.31 12.60
C ASP A 115 25.03 15.07 12.07
N VAL A 116 23.92 14.36 11.83
CA VAL A 116 22.70 14.92 11.23
C VAL A 116 21.60 15.04 12.29
N ARG A 117 21.22 16.27 12.63
CA ARG A 117 20.19 16.55 13.65
C ARG A 117 18.79 16.13 13.22
N THR A 118 18.48 16.26 11.94
CA THR A 118 17.18 15.90 11.34
C THR A 118 17.42 15.31 9.96
N PHE A 119 16.71 14.24 9.59
CA PHE A 119 16.70 13.79 8.21
C PHE A 119 16.04 14.88 7.35
N ASP A 120 16.82 15.50 6.48
CA ASP A 120 16.25 16.31 5.42
C ASP A 120 15.66 15.35 4.38
N ALA A 121 14.42 15.62 3.96
CA ALA A 121 13.76 14.84 2.94
C ALA A 121 14.55 14.86 1.62
N ALA A 122 15.25 15.97 1.32
CA ALA A 122 16.14 16.06 0.16
C ALA A 122 17.37 15.15 0.28
N TYR A 123 17.83 14.86 1.49
CA TYR A 123 18.92 13.91 1.73
C TYR A 123 18.44 12.46 1.61
N THR A 124 17.25 12.16 2.13
CA THR A 124 16.74 10.78 2.16
C THR A 124 16.10 10.33 0.86
N GLN A 125 15.69 11.23 -0.03
CA GLN A 125 14.92 10.89 -1.23
C GLN A 125 15.61 9.83 -2.11
N ASN A 126 16.92 9.95 -2.32
CA ASN A 126 17.68 9.06 -3.22
C ASN A 126 18.33 7.86 -2.52
N LEU A 127 18.11 7.69 -1.21
CA LEU A 127 18.68 6.58 -0.45
C LEU A 127 17.69 5.40 -0.41
N PRO A 128 18.16 4.14 -0.52
CA PRO A 128 17.30 2.99 -0.30
C PRO A 128 16.89 2.93 1.18
N GLY A 129 15.58 2.99 1.41
CA GLY A 129 14.93 2.88 2.72
C GLY A 129 14.28 4.19 3.16
N HIS A 130 13.42 4.12 4.16
CA HIS A 130 12.78 5.30 4.74
C HIS A 130 13.36 5.63 6.12
N ALA A 131 13.39 6.93 6.43
CA ALA A 131 13.85 7.45 7.70
C ALA A 131 12.72 7.60 8.75
N GLY A 132 11.48 7.46 8.30
CA GLY A 132 10.26 7.46 9.11
C GLY A 132 9.37 6.27 8.77
N GLY A 133 8.28 6.09 9.51
CA GLY A 133 7.34 4.99 9.28
C GLY A 133 6.73 5.03 7.89
N ILE A 134 6.65 3.87 7.23
CA ILE A 134 6.00 3.73 5.92
C ILE A 134 4.50 3.63 6.16
N THR A 135 3.77 4.68 5.78
CA THR A 135 2.32 4.84 5.98
C THR A 135 1.52 4.35 4.78
N ALA A 136 2.14 4.30 3.60
CA ALA A 136 1.51 3.86 2.38
C ALA A 136 2.46 2.97 1.59
N VAL A 137 1.92 1.90 1.05
CA VAL A 137 2.59 1.01 0.09
C VAL A 137 1.57 0.60 -0.96
N GLN A 138 1.92 0.64 -2.24
CA GLN A 138 1.04 0.13 -3.28
C GLN A 138 1.83 -0.34 -4.49
N TRP A 139 1.48 -1.51 -5.02
CA TRP A 139 1.94 -1.98 -6.32
C TRP A 139 1.36 -1.12 -7.42
N TYR A 140 2.14 -0.92 -8.48
CA TYR A 140 1.61 -0.34 -9.70
C TYR A 140 0.49 -1.25 -10.25
N PRO A 141 -0.68 -0.71 -10.63
CA PRO A 141 -1.85 -1.54 -10.95
C PRO A 141 -1.77 -2.27 -12.29
N VAL A 142 -0.83 -1.90 -13.17
CA VAL A 142 -0.76 -2.40 -14.56
C VAL A 142 0.34 -3.47 -14.71
N ASP A 143 1.43 -3.35 -13.96
CA ASP A 143 2.53 -4.32 -13.96
C ASP A 143 3.10 -4.52 -12.55
N ASN A 144 3.84 -5.61 -12.37
CA ASN A 144 4.53 -5.94 -11.11
C ASN A 144 5.94 -5.35 -11.06
N GLY A 145 6.31 -4.49 -12.02
CA GLY A 145 7.65 -3.95 -12.14
C GLY A 145 7.93 -2.87 -11.12
N MET A 146 6.90 -2.14 -10.69
CA MET A 146 7.07 -0.97 -9.83
C MET A 146 6.12 -0.97 -8.62
N PHE A 147 6.56 -0.33 -7.54
CA PHE A 147 5.67 -0.01 -6.42
C PHE A 147 6.03 1.36 -5.82
N VAL A 148 5.08 1.95 -5.11
CA VAL A 148 5.26 3.23 -4.41
C VAL A 148 5.23 3.03 -2.91
N THR A 149 6.03 3.83 -2.21
CA THR A 149 5.97 3.95 -0.75
C THR A 149 5.84 5.41 -0.35
N GLY A 150 4.95 5.68 0.61
CA GLY A 150 4.79 6.97 1.27
C GLY A 150 5.20 6.86 2.73
N SER A 151 5.86 7.90 3.25
CA SER A 151 6.47 7.85 4.59
C SER A 151 6.28 9.12 5.39
N GLN A 152 6.42 8.97 6.71
CA GLN A 152 6.54 10.08 7.65
C GLN A 152 7.82 10.90 7.52
N ASP A 153 8.81 10.42 6.77
CA ASP A 153 9.96 11.25 6.37
C ASP A 153 9.63 12.28 5.28
N LYS A 154 8.35 12.41 4.91
CA LYS A 154 7.82 13.38 3.93
C LYS A 154 8.20 13.08 2.48
N THR A 155 8.79 11.91 2.24
CA THR A 155 9.12 11.45 0.89
C THR A 155 8.10 10.44 0.38
N VAL A 156 7.89 10.50 -0.93
CA VAL A 156 7.27 9.44 -1.71
C VAL A 156 8.36 8.86 -2.59
N LYS A 157 8.48 7.53 -2.60
CA LYS A 157 9.48 6.81 -3.39
C LYS A 157 8.82 5.83 -4.32
N LEU A 158 9.24 5.84 -5.57
CA LEU A 158 8.96 4.85 -6.58
C LEU A 158 10.13 3.88 -6.63
N TRP A 159 9.83 2.59 -6.62
CA TRP A 159 10.80 1.52 -6.55
C TRP A 159 10.67 0.61 -7.75
N ASP A 160 11.80 0.19 -8.29
CA ASP A 160 11.86 -0.99 -9.15
C ASP A 160 11.79 -2.23 -8.26
N ALA A 161 10.81 -3.09 -8.50
CA ALA A 161 10.57 -4.29 -7.70
C ALA A 161 11.59 -5.40 -7.96
N ASN A 162 12.20 -5.42 -9.14
CA ASN A 162 13.20 -6.43 -9.52
C ASN A 162 14.55 -6.08 -8.90
N GLU A 163 14.96 -4.82 -8.98
CA GLU A 163 16.26 -4.36 -8.48
C GLU A 163 16.18 -3.93 -7.00
N MET A 164 14.99 -3.64 -6.49
CA MET A 164 14.75 -3.10 -5.14
C MET A 164 15.49 -1.79 -4.89
N GLU A 165 15.66 -1.01 -5.96
CA GLU A 165 16.24 0.32 -5.94
C GLU A 165 15.19 1.41 -6.13
N VAL A 166 15.53 2.63 -5.68
CA VAL A 166 14.66 3.79 -5.82
C VAL A 166 14.82 4.34 -7.23
N ALA A 167 13.79 4.16 -8.07
CA ALA A 167 13.78 4.66 -9.44
C ALA A 167 13.51 6.17 -9.52
N SER A 168 12.63 6.68 -8.66
CA SER A 168 12.34 8.11 -8.52
C SER A 168 11.86 8.40 -7.10
N ALA A 169 12.12 9.59 -6.60
CA ALA A 169 11.62 10.02 -5.32
C ALA A 169 11.38 11.52 -5.31
N PHE A 170 10.40 11.95 -4.52
CA PHE A 170 10.13 13.36 -4.32
C PHE A 170 9.69 13.66 -2.90
N CYS A 171 9.97 14.88 -2.47
CA CYS A 171 9.57 15.41 -1.18
C CYS A 171 8.28 16.22 -1.32
N LEU A 172 7.30 15.95 -0.46
CA LEU A 172 6.08 16.74 -0.36
C LEU A 172 6.13 17.79 0.75
N HIS A 173 7.25 17.86 1.49
CA HIS A 173 7.49 18.70 2.67
C HIS A 173 6.54 18.46 3.86
N ASP A 174 5.59 17.55 3.70
CA ASP A 174 4.57 17.17 4.66
C ASP A 174 4.54 15.66 4.84
N VAL A 175 4.12 15.19 6.02
CA VAL A 175 4.01 13.75 6.28
C VAL A 175 2.99 13.15 5.33
N VAL A 176 3.38 12.05 4.70
CA VAL A 176 2.48 11.27 3.85
C VAL A 176 1.72 10.28 4.73
N HIS A 177 0.40 10.20 4.58
CA HIS A 177 -0.43 9.20 5.27
C HIS A 177 -0.97 8.13 4.33
N ALA A 178 -1.18 8.49 3.07
CA ALA A 178 -1.74 7.61 2.06
C ALA A 178 -1.17 7.99 0.70
N ALA A 179 -0.93 7.00 -0.15
CA ALA A 179 -0.52 7.18 -1.53
C ALA A 179 -1.17 6.08 -2.35
N SER A 180 -1.75 6.44 -3.50
CA SER A 180 -2.34 5.45 -4.40
C SER A 180 -2.17 5.83 -5.87
N PHE A 181 -1.75 4.85 -6.67
CA PHE A 181 -1.64 4.94 -8.12
C PHE A 181 -3.00 5.01 -8.79
N SER A 182 -3.09 5.90 -9.77
CA SER A 182 -4.17 5.85 -10.75
C SER A 182 -3.99 4.64 -11.67
N PRO A 183 -5.07 3.95 -12.08
CA PRO A 183 -4.99 2.88 -13.07
C PRO A 183 -4.86 3.41 -14.51
N CYS A 184 -4.99 4.72 -14.78
CA CYS A 184 -5.03 5.27 -16.15
C CYS A 184 -3.70 5.25 -16.92
N GLY A 185 -2.75 4.40 -16.53
CA GLY A 185 -1.45 4.24 -17.20
C GLY A 185 -0.54 5.47 -17.15
N THR A 186 -0.98 6.55 -16.52
CA THR A 186 -0.14 7.70 -16.20
C THR A 186 0.52 7.45 -14.85
N SER A 187 1.75 7.93 -14.69
CA SER A 187 2.48 7.94 -13.41
C SER A 187 1.86 8.87 -12.38
N LEU A 188 0.52 8.99 -12.36
CA LEU A 188 -0.25 9.83 -11.48
C LEU A 188 -0.51 9.10 -10.17
N LEU A 189 -0.15 9.78 -9.09
CA LEU A 189 -0.31 9.34 -7.72
C LEU A 189 -1.22 10.31 -6.98
N ALA A 190 -2.24 9.80 -6.29
CA ALA A 190 -2.99 10.58 -5.33
C ALA A 190 -2.39 10.39 -3.94
N VAL A 191 -2.12 11.49 -3.24
CA VAL A 191 -1.41 11.49 -1.96
C VAL A 191 -2.22 12.26 -0.92
N GLY A 192 -2.44 11.61 0.23
CA GLY A 192 -2.99 12.22 1.43
C GLY A 192 -1.88 12.63 2.39
N THR A 193 -1.95 13.85 2.91
CA THR A 193 -0.95 14.42 3.82
C THR A 193 -1.61 14.98 5.09
N ASP A 194 -0.83 15.60 5.98
CA ASP A 194 -1.34 16.34 7.14
C ASP A 194 -2.26 17.52 6.77
N HIS A 195 -2.26 17.95 5.51
CA HIS A 195 -3.12 19.01 5.02
C HIS A 195 -4.49 18.50 4.58
N ALA A 196 -5.42 19.44 4.45
CA ALA A 196 -6.81 19.20 4.06
C ALA A 196 -7.02 19.06 2.54
N ASP A 197 -5.93 19.02 1.76
CA ASP A 197 -5.95 18.76 0.33
C ASP A 197 -5.48 17.35 0.00
N VAL A 198 -6.03 16.79 -1.08
CA VAL A 198 -5.48 15.60 -1.73
C VAL A 198 -4.55 16.09 -2.83
N ARG A 199 -3.29 15.67 -2.83
CA ARG A 199 -2.33 16.05 -3.86
C ARG A 199 -2.32 15.01 -4.97
N LEU A 200 -2.42 15.48 -6.21
CA LEU A 200 -2.16 14.66 -7.38
C LEU A 200 -0.74 14.96 -7.84
N CYS A 201 0.10 13.94 -7.90
CA CYS A 201 1.52 14.03 -8.18
C CYS A 201 1.86 13.19 -9.40
N ASP A 202 2.65 13.74 -10.31
CA ASP A 202 3.26 12.94 -11.38
C ASP A 202 4.61 12.42 -10.88
N VAL A 203 4.80 11.11 -10.88
CA VAL A 203 5.99 10.45 -10.33
C VAL A 203 7.23 10.63 -11.22
N VAL A 204 7.05 10.93 -12.51
CA VAL A 204 8.15 11.25 -13.44
C VAL A 204 8.65 12.67 -13.19
N ILE A 205 7.74 13.61 -12.97
CA ILE A 205 8.07 15.03 -12.73
C ILE A 205 8.50 15.24 -11.27
N GLY A 206 8.01 14.41 -10.34
CA GLY A 206 8.32 14.50 -8.91
C GLY A 206 7.66 15.68 -8.21
N ALA A 207 6.60 16.26 -8.78
CA ALA A 207 5.94 17.45 -8.23
C ALA A 207 4.41 17.25 -8.12
N SER A 208 3.80 17.95 -7.15
CA SER A 208 2.34 18.06 -7.09
C SER A 208 1.86 18.87 -8.30
N THR A 209 1.13 18.22 -9.20
CA THR A 209 0.58 18.86 -10.40
C THR A 209 -0.76 19.52 -10.09
N HIS A 210 -1.57 18.90 -9.22
CA HIS A 210 -2.89 19.41 -8.83
C HIS A 210 -3.23 19.14 -7.36
N ARG A 211 -4.22 19.87 -6.84
CA ARG A 211 -4.75 19.73 -5.48
C ARG A 211 -6.27 19.63 -5.53
N LEU A 212 -6.83 18.64 -4.83
CA LEU A 212 -8.26 18.49 -4.62
C LEU A 212 -8.62 19.10 -3.28
N LEU A 213 -9.41 20.17 -3.32
CA LEU A 213 -9.83 20.92 -2.13
C LEU A 213 -11.23 20.50 -1.71
N GLY A 214 -11.43 20.28 -0.41
CA GLY A 214 -12.75 20.00 0.14
C GLY A 214 -12.74 19.38 1.54
N HIS A 215 -11.72 18.60 1.89
CA HIS A 215 -11.56 18.14 3.26
C HIS A 215 -11.25 19.33 4.19
N ARG A 216 -11.41 19.10 5.49
CA ARG A 216 -11.17 20.09 6.56
C ARG A 216 -10.05 19.69 7.51
N ALA A 217 -9.47 18.50 7.32
CA ALA A 217 -8.36 17.97 8.11
C ALA A 217 -7.52 16.99 7.28
N ALA A 218 -6.44 16.49 7.88
CA ALA A 218 -5.49 15.55 7.27
C ALA A 218 -6.18 14.39 6.53
N VAL A 219 -5.78 14.17 5.29
CA VAL A 219 -6.24 13.04 4.46
C VAL A 219 -5.47 11.79 4.87
N ARG A 220 -6.18 10.78 5.39
CA ARG A 220 -5.59 9.57 5.98
C ARG A 220 -5.65 8.34 5.09
N CYS A 221 -6.58 8.30 4.15
CA CYS A 221 -6.67 7.21 3.18
C CYS A 221 -7.07 7.75 1.80
N VAL A 222 -6.56 7.07 0.78
CA VAL A 222 -6.78 7.39 -0.64
C VAL A 222 -6.86 6.06 -1.37
N ALA A 223 -7.87 5.91 -2.23
CA ALA A 223 -8.04 4.72 -3.05
C ALA A 223 -8.60 5.09 -4.42
N TRP A 224 -7.85 4.77 -5.47
CA TRP A 224 -8.38 4.78 -6.82
C TRP A 224 -9.28 3.57 -7.07
N SER A 225 -10.33 3.77 -7.85
CA SER A 225 -11.07 2.66 -8.42
C SER A 225 -10.15 1.89 -9.37
N ARG A 226 -10.15 0.56 -9.25
CA ARG A 226 -9.31 -0.33 -10.09
C ARG A 226 -9.96 -0.65 -11.45
N THR A 227 -11.27 -0.42 -11.58
CA THR A 227 -12.05 -0.75 -12.79
C THR A 227 -12.51 0.48 -13.56
N ASP A 228 -12.59 1.62 -12.87
CA ASP A 228 -12.99 2.90 -13.43
C ASP A 228 -11.95 3.94 -13.06
N GLU A 229 -11.07 4.26 -14.01
CA GLU A 229 -9.94 5.16 -13.83
C GLU A 229 -10.31 6.60 -13.45
N PHE A 230 -11.61 6.91 -13.48
CA PHE A 230 -12.12 8.25 -13.23
C PHE A 230 -12.54 8.51 -11.79
N HIS A 231 -12.49 7.50 -10.91
CA HIS A 231 -13.01 7.62 -9.55
C HIS A 231 -11.91 7.47 -8.51
N LEU A 232 -11.85 8.44 -7.60
CA LEU A 232 -10.97 8.45 -6.45
C LEU A 232 -11.81 8.61 -5.17
N ALA A 233 -11.58 7.77 -4.18
CA ALA A 233 -12.15 7.90 -2.85
C ALA A 233 -11.07 8.37 -1.86
N THR A 234 -11.40 9.34 -1.02
CA THR A 234 -10.49 9.82 0.03
C THR A 234 -11.21 9.94 1.37
N GLY A 235 -10.54 9.52 2.42
CA GLY A 235 -11.02 9.68 3.79
C GLY A 235 -10.07 10.56 4.60
N ALA A 236 -10.65 11.46 5.40
CA ALA A 236 -9.89 12.40 6.19
C ALA A 236 -10.25 12.34 7.67
N ALA A 237 -9.39 12.95 8.49
CA ALA A 237 -9.57 13.10 9.93
C ALA A 237 -10.72 14.04 10.30
N ASP A 238 -11.39 14.66 9.32
CA ASP A 238 -12.62 15.43 9.52
C ASP A 238 -13.87 14.54 9.63
N GLY A 239 -13.68 13.21 9.58
CA GLY A 239 -14.76 12.23 9.68
C GLY A 239 -15.52 12.02 8.36
N THR A 240 -15.07 12.62 7.26
CA THR A 240 -15.73 12.51 5.96
C THR A 240 -14.96 11.62 5.00
N ILE A 241 -15.73 10.93 4.15
CA ILE A 241 -15.24 10.28 2.93
C ILE A 241 -15.74 11.12 1.76
N ARG A 242 -14.87 11.42 0.81
CA ARG A 242 -15.20 12.16 -0.42
C ARG A 242 -14.92 11.29 -1.63
N LEU A 243 -15.77 11.45 -2.65
CA LEU A 243 -15.60 10.84 -3.96
C LEU A 243 -15.28 11.93 -4.96
N TRP A 244 -14.24 11.72 -5.75
CA TRP A 244 -13.79 12.65 -6.78
C TRP A 244 -13.96 11.98 -8.13
N GLY A 245 -14.65 12.67 -9.04
CA GLY A 245 -14.68 12.31 -10.44
C GLY A 245 -13.62 13.10 -11.20
N THR A 246 -12.72 12.40 -11.90
CA THR A 246 -11.90 12.99 -12.95
C THR A 246 -12.63 12.77 -14.27
N TYR A 247 -12.72 13.77 -15.15
CA TYR A 247 -13.37 13.60 -16.45
C TYR A 247 -12.32 13.57 -17.55
N LYS A 248 -12.62 12.84 -18.63
CA LYS A 248 -11.74 12.62 -19.80
C LYS A 248 -11.10 13.91 -20.33
N THR A 249 -9.90 14.19 -19.85
CA THR A 249 -8.83 14.93 -20.53
C THR A 249 -7.49 14.35 -20.12
N CYS A 250 -7.36 13.03 -20.21
CA CYS A 250 -6.04 12.38 -20.28
C CYS A 250 -5.68 12.11 -21.74
N THR A 251 -5.77 13.15 -22.56
CA THR A 251 -4.90 13.33 -23.72
C THR A 251 -4.14 14.61 -23.45
N TYR A 252 -2.82 14.48 -23.31
CA TYR A 252 -1.90 15.58 -23.07
C TYR A 252 -1.99 16.61 -24.21
N SER A 253 -2.80 17.66 -24.05
CA SER A 253 -2.73 18.87 -24.85
C SER A 253 -2.77 20.10 -23.93
N ARG A 254 -1.56 20.51 -23.51
CA ARG A 254 -1.07 21.86 -23.11
C ARG A 254 -1.96 22.96 -22.47
N SER A 255 -3.21 22.74 -22.07
CA SER A 255 -3.98 23.77 -21.36
C SER A 255 -4.94 23.18 -20.33
N LEU A 256 -4.49 23.11 -19.07
CA LEU A 256 -5.32 22.75 -17.93
C LEU A 256 -5.79 24.03 -17.22
N GLN A 257 -6.98 24.53 -17.58
CA GLN A 257 -7.61 25.64 -16.85
C GLN A 257 -9.01 25.34 -16.29
N SER A 258 -9.59 24.15 -16.47
CA SER A 258 -10.94 23.92 -15.95
C SER A 258 -11.32 22.46 -15.79
N CYS A 259 -10.59 21.68 -15.00
CA CYS A 259 -11.00 20.30 -14.75
C CYS A 259 -10.95 19.93 -13.27
N ILE A 260 -12.09 19.50 -12.71
CA ILE A 260 -12.35 18.91 -11.37
C ILE A 260 -13.15 19.83 -10.43
N LYS A 261 -14.46 19.53 -10.28
CA LYS A 261 -15.32 20.01 -9.18
C LYS A 261 -15.65 18.81 -8.30
N GLY A 262 -15.39 18.94 -6.99
CA GLY A 262 -15.89 17.98 -6.01
C GLY A 262 -17.42 18.06 -5.90
N ARG A 263 -18.10 16.91 -5.83
CA ARG A 263 -19.49 16.80 -5.37
C ARG A 263 -19.51 16.20 -3.98
#